data_AF-A0A357KLP8-F1
#
_entry.id   AF-A0A357KLP8-F1
#
_cell.length_a   1.000
_cell.length_b   1.000
_cell.length_c   1.000
_cell.angle_alpha   90.00
_cell.angle_beta   90.00
_cell.angle_gamma   90.00
#
_symmetry.space_group_name_H-M   'P 1'
#
loop_
_entity.id
_entity.type
_entity.pdbx_description
1 polymer ?
#
loop_
_entity_poly.entity_id
_entity_poly.type
_entity_poly.pdbx_seq_one_letter_code
_entity_poly.pdbx_strand_id
1 'polypeptide(L)'
;MFNSLTSETWMAWGIGLLIGFPLLMILFGEMLHRLEGDKQERRAFLGNTQYFVLPSLVIYLLLTQVIGLEPEHNLVRVAATVLWISVIYLILAVFNLFWSGNLQDNTWQSRVPNLVLN
;
A
#
# COMPACT_ATOMS: atom_id res chain seq x y z
N MET A 1 -33.72 -13.95 14.05
CA MET A 1 -32.96 -14.49 12.90
C MET A 1 -31.77 -13.61 12.53
N PHE A 2 -31.91 -12.26 12.49
CA PHE A 2 -30.76 -11.37 12.26
C PHE A 2 -29.78 -11.28 13.44
N ASN A 3 -30.26 -11.34 14.69
CA ASN A 3 -29.42 -11.22 15.88
C ASN A 3 -28.35 -12.32 16.03
N SER A 4 -28.58 -13.52 15.46
CA SER A 4 -27.61 -14.62 15.50
C SER A 4 -26.54 -14.52 14.41
N LEU A 5 -26.76 -13.73 13.36
CA LEU A 5 -25.75 -13.47 12.33
C LEU A 5 -24.78 -12.38 12.81
N THR A 6 -25.28 -11.37 13.51
CA THR A 6 -24.47 -10.27 14.06
C THR A 6 -23.56 -10.69 15.21
N SER A 7 -23.81 -11.84 15.85
CA SER A 7 -22.95 -12.39 16.91
C SER A 7 -21.74 -13.14 16.37
N GLU A 8 -21.73 -13.48 15.08
CA GLU A 8 -20.65 -14.24 14.48
C GLU A 8 -19.48 -13.34 14.10
N THR A 9 -18.29 -13.67 14.60
CA THR A 9 -17.06 -12.87 14.46
C THR A 9 -16.70 -12.59 12.99
N TRP A 10 -16.96 -13.54 12.08
CA TRP A 10 -16.67 -13.40 10.66
C TRP A 10 -17.48 -12.26 10.00
N MET A 11 -18.71 -12.01 10.47
CA MET A 11 -19.58 -10.97 9.92
C MET A 11 -19.09 -9.57 10.31
N ALA A 12 -18.63 -9.40 11.55
CA ALA A 12 -18.01 -8.15 12.00
C ALA A 12 -16.75 -7.81 11.18
N TRP A 13 -15.89 -8.80 10.93
CA TRP A 13 -14.71 -8.62 10.08
C TRP A 13 -15.05 -8.38 8.61
N GLY A 14 -16.06 -9.06 8.06
CA GLY A 14 -16.51 -8.84 6.70
C GLY A 14 -17.02 -7.41 6.47
N ILE A 15 -17.84 -6.89 7.38
CA ILE A 15 -18.33 -5.49 7.33
C ILE A 15 -17.16 -4.51 7.53
N GLY A 16 -16.27 -4.81 8.49
CA GLY A 16 -15.07 -4.02 8.74
C GLY A 16 -14.15 -3.93 7.52
N LEU A 17 -13.98 -5.01 6.76
CA LEU A 17 -13.22 -5.01 5.52
C LEU A 17 -13.94 -4.25 4.41
N LEU A 18 -15.25 -4.45 4.24
CA LEU A 18 -16.05 -3.80 3.20
C LEU A 18 -15.98 -2.27 3.29
N ILE A 19 -16.01 -1.73 4.50
CA ILE A 19 -16.00 -0.28 4.74
C ILE A 19 -14.57 0.22 5.00
N GLY A 20 -13.79 -0.51 5.80
CA GLY A 20 -12.45 -0.12 6.20
C GLY A 20 -11.45 -0.11 5.04
N PHE A 21 -11.54 -1.07 4.11
CA PHE A 21 -10.65 -1.09 2.95
C PHE A 21 -10.76 0.14 2.06
N PRO A 22 -11.94 0.54 1.53
CA PRO A 22 -12.04 1.73 0.70
C PRO A 22 -11.67 3.00 1.48
N LEU A 23 -12.00 3.09 2.77
CA LEU A 23 -11.60 4.23 3.60
C LEU A 23 -10.08 4.31 3.76
N LEU A 24 -9.41 3.19 4.04
CA LEU A 24 -7.94 3.13 4.09
C LEU A 24 -7.34 3.50 2.74
N MET A 25 -7.91 3.02 1.65
CA MET A 25 -7.43 3.31 0.29
C MET A 25 -7.51 4.81 -0.03
N ILE A 26 -8.61 5.47 0.33
CA ILE A 26 -8.77 6.93 0.20
C ILE A 26 -7.77 7.66 1.10
N LEU A 27 -7.65 7.26 2.38
CA LEU A 27 -6.74 7.90 3.32
C LEU A 27 -5.27 7.81 2.87
N PHE A 28 -4.84 6.63 2.42
CA PHE A 28 -3.50 6.43 1.89
C PHE A 28 -3.26 7.24 0.61
N GLY A 29 -4.23 7.27 -0.30
CA GLY A 29 -4.15 8.08 -1.52
C GLY A 29 -3.99 9.57 -1.21
N GLU A 30 -4.74 10.08 -0.24
CA GLU A 30 -4.67 11.48 0.20
C GLU A 30 -3.35 11.78 0.93
N MET A 31 -2.90 10.89 1.82
CA MET A 31 -1.60 11.03 2.48
C MET A 31 -0.49 11.10 1.45
N LEU A 32 -0.47 10.20 0.46
CA LEU A 32 0.53 10.21 -0.58
C LEU A 32 0.46 11.49 -1.42
N HIS A 33 -0.75 11.93 -1.77
CA HIS A 33 -0.94 13.16 -2.51
C HIS A 33 -0.41 14.39 -1.77
N ARG A 34 -0.52 14.43 -0.43
CA ARG A 34 0.01 15.51 0.41
C ARG A 34 1.52 15.47 0.57
N LEU A 35 2.13 14.28 0.60
CA LEU A 35 3.59 14.13 0.66
C LEU A 35 4.26 14.50 -0.68
N GLU A 36 3.53 14.39 -1.78
CA GLU A 36 4.01 14.67 -3.14
C GLU A 36 3.45 16.01 -3.67
N GLY A 37 3.87 17.11 -3.07
CA GLY A 37 3.66 18.43 -3.67
C GLY A 37 4.23 18.48 -5.10
N ASP A 38 3.34 18.68 -6.08
CA ASP A 38 3.54 19.08 -7.49
C ASP A 38 4.60 18.36 -8.35
N LYS A 39 5.23 17.29 -7.87
CA LYS A 39 6.22 16.51 -8.66
C LYS A 39 5.57 15.26 -9.25
N GLN A 40 4.97 15.46 -10.42
CA GLN A 40 4.21 14.49 -11.22
C GLN A 40 4.91 13.13 -11.44
N GLU A 41 6.25 13.07 -11.37
CA GLU A 41 7.03 11.83 -11.54
C GLU A 41 7.12 10.95 -10.27
N ARG A 42 6.99 11.51 -9.06
CA ARG A 42 7.06 10.70 -7.81
C ARG A 42 5.80 9.86 -7.59
N ARG A 43 4.65 10.35 -8.08
CA ARG A 43 3.34 9.70 -8.06
C ARG A 43 3.34 8.27 -8.58
N ALA A 44 4.12 7.98 -9.63
CA ALA A 44 4.07 6.69 -10.30
C ALA A 44 4.72 5.56 -9.48
N PHE A 45 5.82 5.85 -8.77
CA PHE A 45 6.58 4.82 -8.06
C PHE A 45 5.98 4.50 -6.68
N LEU A 46 5.52 5.54 -5.98
CA LEU A 46 4.99 5.40 -4.62
C LEU A 46 3.52 5.00 -4.59
N GLY A 47 2.72 5.49 -5.55
CA GLY A 47 1.33 5.11 -5.69
C GLY A 47 1.19 3.60 -5.84
N ASN A 48 1.87 3.02 -6.85
CA ASN A 48 1.79 1.58 -7.14
C ASN A 48 2.07 0.71 -5.93
N THR A 49 3.05 1.11 -5.14
CA THR A 49 3.52 0.38 -3.95
C THR A 49 2.45 0.26 -2.87
N GLN A 50 1.85 1.38 -2.49
CA GLN A 50 0.80 1.40 -1.47
C GLN A 50 -0.44 0.64 -1.94
N TYR A 51 -0.71 0.66 -3.25
CA TYR A 51 -1.75 -0.15 -3.87
C TYR A 51 -1.47 -1.66 -3.85
N PHE A 52 -0.27 -2.15 -3.49
CA PHE A 52 0.00 -3.60 -3.28
C PHE A 52 -0.11 -4.03 -1.82
N VAL A 53 0.22 -3.15 -0.87
CA VAL A 53 0.14 -3.44 0.58
C VAL A 53 -1.30 -3.62 1.02
N LEU A 54 -2.20 -2.72 0.58
CA LEU A 54 -3.60 -2.76 1.01
C LEU A 54 -4.32 -4.03 0.52
N PRO A 55 -4.24 -4.44 -0.75
CA PRO A 55 -4.84 -5.69 -1.21
C PRO A 55 -4.26 -6.92 -0.52
N SER A 56 -2.93 -6.98 -0.29
CA SER A 56 -2.33 -8.12 0.41
C SER A 56 -2.81 -8.23 1.87
N LEU A 57 -2.98 -7.09 2.55
CA LEU A 57 -3.58 -7.02 3.89
C LEU A 57 -5.04 -7.49 3.90
N VAL A 58 -5.86 -7.03 2.93
CA VAL A 58 -7.25 -7.48 2.79
C VAL A 58 -7.33 -8.97 2.56
N ILE A 59 -6.51 -9.51 1.66
CA ILE A 59 -6.49 -10.95 1.36
C ILE A 59 -6.13 -11.75 2.62
N TYR A 60 -5.12 -11.32 3.37
CA TYR A 60 -4.73 -11.99 4.61
C TYR A 60 -5.86 -11.98 5.67
N LEU A 61 -6.49 -10.83 5.90
CA LEU A 61 -7.60 -10.71 6.83
C LEU A 61 -8.83 -11.49 6.37
N LEU A 62 -9.12 -11.49 5.07
CA LEU A 62 -10.21 -12.27 4.50
C LEU A 62 -9.98 -13.77 4.74
N LEU A 63 -8.79 -14.28 4.48
CA LEU A 63 -8.46 -15.70 4.68
C LEU A 63 -8.54 -16.11 6.16
N THR A 64 -8.05 -15.27 7.07
CA THR A 64 -7.96 -15.61 8.51
C THR A 64 -9.22 -15.29 9.30
N GLN A 65 -9.87 -14.16 9.04
CA GLN A 65 -10.98 -13.66 9.85
C GLN A 65 -12.36 -13.92 9.24
N VAL A 66 -12.47 -13.94 7.91
CA VAL A 66 -13.74 -14.17 7.22
C VAL A 66 -13.92 -15.63 6.85
N ILE A 67 -12.91 -16.23 6.20
CA ILE A 67 -12.92 -17.64 5.84
C ILE A 67 -12.56 -18.53 7.04
N GLY A 68 -11.78 -18.02 8.00
CA GLY A 68 -11.42 -18.76 9.21
C GLY A 68 -10.35 -19.83 8.97
N LEU A 69 -9.47 -19.65 7.99
CA LEU A 69 -8.37 -20.58 7.74
C LEU A 69 -7.32 -20.51 8.86
N GLU A 70 -6.77 -21.67 9.20
CA GLU A 70 -5.68 -21.78 10.17
C GLU A 70 -4.42 -21.04 9.67
N PRO A 71 -3.63 -20.42 10.56
CA PRO A 71 -2.38 -19.74 10.20
C PRO A 71 -1.36 -20.64 9.49
N GLU A 72 -1.40 -21.94 9.76
CA GLU A 72 -0.53 -22.95 9.17
C GLU A 72 -0.92 -23.30 7.73
N HIS A 73 -2.12 -22.90 7.29
CA HIS A 73 -2.60 -23.16 5.95
C HIS A 73 -1.71 -22.49 4.90
N ASN A 74 -1.34 -23.23 3.85
CA ASN A 74 -0.40 -22.75 2.82
C ASN A 74 -0.82 -21.41 2.19
N LEU A 75 -2.11 -21.22 1.91
CA LEU A 75 -2.63 -19.95 1.36
C LEU A 75 -2.43 -18.77 2.33
N VAL A 76 -2.64 -18.97 3.63
CA VAL A 76 -2.47 -17.93 4.64
C VAL A 76 -0.99 -17.55 4.75
N ARG A 77 -0.09 -18.54 4.71
CA ARG A 77 1.37 -18.30 4.71
C ARG A 77 1.84 -17.53 3.49
N VAL A 78 1.33 -17.87 2.30
CA VAL A 78 1.66 -17.16 1.06
C VAL A 78 1.16 -15.71 1.14
N ALA A 79 -0.11 -15.50 1.53
CA ALA A 79 -0.66 -14.16 1.71
C ALA A 79 0.13 -13.33 2.73
N ALA A 80 0.49 -13.94 3.87
CA ALA A 80 1.31 -13.30 4.89
C ALA A 80 2.70 -12.91 4.34
N THR A 81 3.32 -13.77 3.55
CA THR A 81 4.64 -13.49 2.95
C THR A 81 4.56 -12.31 1.99
N VAL A 82 3.55 -12.28 1.11
CA VAL A 82 3.32 -11.17 0.17
C VAL A 82 3.06 -9.86 0.92
N LEU A 83 2.27 -9.92 2.01
CA LEU A 83 2.01 -8.79 2.89
C LEU A 83 3.31 -8.27 3.49
N TRP A 84 4.13 -9.13 4.09
CA TRP A 84 5.40 -8.73 4.69
C TRP A 84 6.38 -8.12 3.69
N ILE A 85 6.50 -8.70 2.49
CA ILE A 85 7.31 -8.13 1.40
C ILE A 85 6.81 -6.73 1.04
N SER A 86 5.49 -6.57 0.91
CA SER A 86 4.87 -5.29 0.56
C SER A 86 5.11 -4.24 1.66
N VAL A 87 5.01 -4.64 2.94
CA VAL A 87 5.29 -3.77 4.09
C VAL A 87 6.76 -3.34 4.09
N ILE A 88 7.70 -4.26 3.89
CA ILE A 88 9.13 -3.93 3.81
C ILE A 88 9.37 -2.95 2.67
N TYR A 89 8.81 -3.20 1.49
CA TYR A 89 8.92 -2.29 0.35
C TYR A 89 8.35 -0.92 0.70
N LEU A 90 7.17 -0.84 1.34
CA LEU A 90 6.56 0.43 1.74
C LEU A 90 7.46 1.21 2.70
N ILE A 91 8.05 0.53 3.68
CA ILE A 91 9.00 1.15 4.62
C ILE A 91 10.21 1.71 3.86
N LEU A 92 10.78 0.95 2.93
CA LEU A 92 11.89 1.41 2.09
C LEU A 92 11.50 2.61 1.23
N ALA A 93 10.29 2.60 0.66
CA ALA A 93 9.78 3.68 -0.16
C ALA A 93 9.61 4.96 0.66
N VAL A 94 9.00 4.86 1.84
CA VAL A 94 8.86 5.97 2.80
C VAL A 94 10.23 6.49 3.24
N PHE A 95 11.16 5.59 3.58
CA PHE A 95 12.52 5.97 3.94
C PHE A 95 13.23 6.71 2.81
N ASN A 96 13.04 6.26 1.56
CA ASN A 96 13.58 6.91 0.38
C ASN A 96 13.01 8.31 0.18
N LEU A 97 11.72 8.58 0.48
CA LEU A 97 11.21 9.97 0.46
C LEU A 97 11.91 10.85 1.47
N PHE A 98 12.04 10.39 2.73
CA PHE A 98 12.68 11.17 3.78
C PHE A 98 14.14 11.47 3.45
N TRP A 99 14.87 10.50 2.89
CA TRP A 99 16.26 10.69 2.47
C TRP A 99 16.39 11.57 1.22
N SER A 100 15.46 11.43 0.27
CA SER A 100 15.43 12.22 -0.98
C SER A 100 15.08 13.70 -0.77
N GLY A 101 14.67 14.11 0.43
CA GLY A 101 14.52 15.52 0.82
C GLY A 101 15.84 16.32 0.76
N ASN A 102 17.00 15.63 0.72
CA ASN A 102 18.32 16.25 0.57
C ASN A 102 18.80 16.37 -0.88
N LEU A 103 18.01 15.97 -1.88
CA LEU A 103 18.34 16.16 -3.29
C LEU A 103 17.59 17.38 -3.84
N GLN A 104 17.88 18.55 -3.26
CA GLN A 104 17.74 19.82 -3.99
C GLN A 104 18.95 19.92 -4.94
N ASP A 105 18.64 19.83 -6.23
CA ASP A 105 19.27 20.62 -7.29
C ASP A 105 20.77 20.42 -7.58
N ASN A 106 21.22 19.20 -7.89
CA ASN A 106 22.44 19.05 -8.70
C ASN A 106 22.57 17.69 -9.41
N THR A 107 21.54 17.23 -10.12
CA THR A 107 21.77 16.14 -11.07
C THR A 107 22.64 16.67 -12.22
N TRP A 108 23.85 16.12 -12.33
CA TRP A 108 24.82 16.36 -13.40
C TRP A 108 24.21 16.21 -14.81
N GLN A 109 23.11 15.47 -14.92
CA GLN A 109 22.32 15.28 -16.13
C GLN A 109 21.63 16.55 -16.65
N SER A 110 21.37 17.55 -15.79
CA SER A 110 20.86 18.87 -16.22
C SER A 110 21.94 19.77 -16.84
N ARG A 111 23.22 19.40 -16.69
CA ARG A 111 24.38 20.15 -17.20
C ARG A 111 24.95 19.56 -18.48
N VAL A 112 24.28 18.58 -19.09
CA VAL A 112 24.67 18.05 -20.40
C VAL A 112 23.99 18.93 -21.45
N PRO A 113 24.75 19.78 -22.19
CA PRO A 113 24.16 20.60 -23.23
C PRO A 113 23.63 19.69 -24.35
N ASN A 114 22.38 19.89 -24.73
CA ASN A 114 21.79 19.19 -25.87
C ASN A 114 22.41 19.77 -27.15
N LEU A 115 23.40 19.08 -27.72
CA LEU A 115 23.98 19.39 -29.02
C LEU A 115 23.07 18.86 -30.14
N VAL A 116 21.84 19.36 -30.21
CA VAL A 116 21.03 19.19 -31.42
C VAL A 116 21.34 20.39 -32.30
N LEU A 117 22.21 20.15 -33.29
CA LEU A 117 22.44 21.07 -34.40
C LEU A 117 21.18 21.07 -35.25
N ASN A 118 20.51 22.23 -35.34
CA ASN A 118 19.50 22.52 -36.37
C ASN A 118 20.14 23.36 -37.46
#